data_AF-A0A5D6YG50-F1
#
_entry.id   AF-A0A5D6YG50-F1
#
_cell.length_a   1.000
_cell.length_b   1.000
_cell.length_c   1.000
_cell.angle_alpha   90.00
_cell.angle_beta   90.00
_cell.angle_gamma   90.00
#
_symmetry.space_group_name_H-M   'P 1'
#
loop_
_entity.id
_entity.type
_entity.pdbx_description
1 polymer ?
#
loop_
_entity_poly.entity_id
_entity_poly.type
_entity_poly.pdbx_seq_one_letter_code
_entity_poly.pdbx_strand_id
1 'polypeptide(L)'
;MTDPKPRQVTAKYRADGGPLKNAGDDELQWAPLELLSQRKQADFPQAATFDMMNGCRGMVYEASSPVTPLKAGVEFTVKYYIQAPHPGYGEFSIVKPKTGAGGKVKYERSVLIKRLENFATTGGNFETTLTIPTSVTGCEKA
;
A
#
# COMPACT_ATOMS: atom_id res chain seq x y z
N MET A 1 -0.63 -7.83 -19.77
CA MET A 1 -0.15 -6.52 -19.26
C MET A 1 -0.99 -6.20 -18.02
N THR A 2 -0.38 -5.84 -16.90
CA THR A 2 -1.13 -5.56 -15.66
C THR A 2 -0.89 -4.12 -15.22
N ASP A 3 -1.91 -3.29 -15.31
CA ASP A 3 -1.89 -1.96 -14.69
C ASP A 3 -2.37 -2.10 -13.23
N PRO A 4 -1.58 -1.68 -12.23
CA PRO A 4 -2.02 -1.72 -10.85
C PRO A 4 -3.20 -0.77 -10.67
N LYS A 5 -4.38 -1.33 -10.41
CA LYS A 5 -5.58 -0.55 -10.12
C LYS A 5 -5.44 0.09 -8.73
N PRO A 6 -5.79 1.37 -8.57
CA PRO A 6 -5.91 1.97 -7.25
C PRO A 6 -6.85 1.10 -6.38
N ARG A 7 -6.54 0.99 -5.09
CA ARG A 7 -7.44 0.30 -4.18
C ARG A 7 -8.79 1.01 -4.19
N GLN A 8 -9.86 0.24 -4.33
CA GLN A 8 -11.20 0.78 -4.14
C GLN A 8 -11.41 1.21 -2.69
N VAL A 9 -11.97 2.40 -2.52
CA VAL A 9 -12.54 2.81 -1.24
C VAL A 9 -13.86 2.06 -1.06
N THR A 10 -13.87 1.04 -0.23
CA THR A 10 -15.11 0.32 0.14
C THR A 10 -15.76 0.98 1.36
N ALA A 11 -17.02 0.65 1.62
CA ALA A 11 -17.69 1.05 2.86
C ALA A 11 -16.95 0.53 4.12
N LYS A 12 -16.37 -0.68 4.05
CA LYS A 12 -15.55 -1.25 5.13
C LYS A 12 -14.25 -0.47 5.30
N TYR A 13 -13.53 -0.16 4.22
CA TYR A 13 -12.34 0.69 4.27
C TYR A 13 -12.64 2.04 4.92
N ARG A 14 -13.80 2.64 4.61
CA ARG A 14 -14.27 3.88 5.23
C ARG A 14 -14.53 3.71 6.72
N ALA A 15 -15.33 2.71 7.11
CA ALA A 15 -15.70 2.47 8.50
C ALA A 15 -14.47 2.15 9.37
N ASP A 16 -13.55 1.34 8.85
CA ASP A 16 -12.35 0.89 9.55
C ASP A 16 -11.17 1.85 9.37
N GLY A 17 -11.34 2.97 8.65
CA GLY A 17 -10.30 3.98 8.45
C GLY A 17 -10.02 4.85 9.69
N GLY A 18 -10.83 4.72 10.74
CA GLY A 18 -10.69 5.49 11.98
C GLY A 18 -10.70 7.01 11.72
N PRO A 19 -9.65 7.76 12.08
CA PRO A 19 -9.54 9.20 11.81
C PRO A 19 -9.67 9.59 10.33
N LEU A 20 -9.40 8.66 9.41
CA LEU A 20 -9.47 8.90 7.97
C LEU A 20 -10.85 8.68 7.36
N LYS A 21 -11.85 8.25 8.13
CA LYS A 21 -13.18 7.92 7.60
C LYS A 21 -13.91 9.08 6.91
N ASN A 22 -13.48 10.31 7.17
CA ASN A 22 -14.04 11.54 6.59
C ASN A 22 -13.16 12.14 5.47
N ALA A 23 -12.01 11.53 5.14
CA ALA A 23 -11.16 12.00 4.06
C ALA A 23 -11.75 11.67 2.69
N GLY A 24 -11.39 12.47 1.68
CA GLY A 24 -11.81 12.25 0.30
C GLY A 24 -11.20 10.99 -0.30
N ASP A 25 -11.87 10.42 -1.30
CA ASP A 25 -11.39 9.18 -1.95
C ASP A 25 -10.02 9.36 -2.60
N ASP A 26 -9.81 10.52 -3.24
CA ASP A 26 -8.52 10.85 -3.83
C ASP A 26 -7.42 10.99 -2.77
N GLU A 27 -7.75 11.53 -1.59
CA GLU A 27 -6.79 11.64 -0.49
C GLU A 27 -6.37 10.25 -0.01
N LEU A 28 -7.31 9.31 0.05
CA LEU A 28 -7.06 7.97 0.55
C LEU A 28 -6.40 7.05 -0.48
N GLN A 29 -6.53 7.39 -1.76
CA GLN A 29 -5.86 6.69 -2.86
C GLN A 29 -4.49 7.28 -3.20
N TRP A 30 -4.26 8.58 -2.98
CA TRP A 30 -3.12 9.28 -3.58
C TRP A 30 -2.35 10.24 -2.65
N ALA A 31 -2.87 10.64 -1.47
CA ALA A 31 -2.18 11.65 -0.64
C ALA A 31 -0.92 11.10 0.06
N PRO A 32 0.12 11.93 0.25
CA PRO A 32 1.29 11.57 1.05
C PRO A 32 0.96 11.43 2.54
N LEU A 33 1.80 10.68 3.26
CA LEU A 33 1.62 10.35 4.66
C LEU A 33 1.49 11.60 5.54
N GLU A 34 2.26 12.64 5.24
CA GLU A 34 2.25 13.90 5.96
C GLU A 34 0.87 14.57 5.92
N LEU A 35 0.20 14.56 4.76
CA LEU A 35 -1.15 15.10 4.60
C LEU A 35 -2.19 14.28 5.38
N LEU A 36 -2.09 12.95 5.35
CA LEU A 36 -2.98 12.09 6.14
C LEU A 36 -2.74 12.20 7.65
N SER A 37 -1.49 12.45 8.07
CA SER A 37 -1.11 12.56 9.48
C SER A 37 -1.72 13.77 10.19
N GLN A 38 -2.18 14.76 9.44
CA GLN A 38 -2.87 15.95 9.93
C GLN A 38 -4.35 15.69 10.25
N ARG A 39 -4.92 14.56 9.79
CA ARG A 39 -6.34 14.21 9.99
C ARG A 39 -6.65 13.57 11.35
N LYS A 40 -5.85 13.83 12.39
CA LYS A 40 -6.08 13.29 13.75
C LYS A 40 -7.35 13.92 14.35
N GLN A 41 -8.37 13.11 14.67
CA GLN A 41 -9.58 13.55 15.36
C GLN A 41 -9.69 12.87 16.72
N ALA A 42 -9.83 13.63 17.80
CA ALA A 42 -9.92 13.10 19.17
C ALA A 42 -11.16 12.20 19.37
N ASP A 43 -12.26 12.52 18.68
CA ASP A 43 -13.55 11.84 18.82
C ASP A 43 -13.66 10.56 17.97
N PHE A 44 -12.64 10.24 17.16
CA PHE A 44 -12.60 9.02 16.34
C PHE A 44 -11.39 8.17 16.70
N PRO A 45 -11.57 7.13 17.56
CA PRO A 45 -10.47 6.24 17.89
C PRO A 45 -9.99 5.49 16.64
N GLN A 46 -8.70 5.16 16.63
CA GLN A 46 -8.10 4.32 15.61
C GLN A 46 -8.80 2.96 15.58
N ALA A 47 -9.31 2.55 14.41
CA ALA A 47 -9.86 1.20 14.26
C ALA A 47 -8.76 0.16 14.55
N ALA A 48 -9.16 -1.03 15.02
CA ALA A 48 -8.22 -2.09 15.34
C ALA A 48 -7.31 -2.40 14.15
N THR A 49 -7.85 -2.52 12.93
CA THR A 49 -7.08 -2.88 11.74
C THR A 49 -6.38 -1.72 11.03
N PHE A 50 -6.55 -0.48 11.48
CA PHE A 50 -5.92 0.68 10.85
C PHE A 50 -4.48 0.85 11.35
N ASP A 51 -3.52 1.09 10.45
CA ASP A 51 -2.16 1.51 10.79
C ASP A 51 -1.61 2.48 9.72
N MET A 52 -1.34 3.72 10.13
CA MET A 52 -0.82 4.78 9.26
C MET A 52 0.60 4.47 8.75
N MET A 53 1.35 3.58 9.41
CA MET A 53 2.69 3.15 9.02
C MET A 53 2.70 2.01 7.99
N ASN A 54 1.55 1.47 7.59
CA ASN A 54 1.42 0.49 6.49
C ASN A 54 1.68 1.12 5.08
N GLY A 55 2.48 2.20 4.99
CA GLY A 55 2.70 3.04 3.81
C GLY A 55 1.77 4.26 3.75
N CYS A 56 1.93 5.14 2.73
CA CYS A 56 1.19 6.40 2.53
C CYS A 56 -0.35 6.31 2.53
N ARG A 57 -0.97 5.15 2.81
CA ARG A 57 -2.38 4.86 2.54
C ARG A 57 -3.14 4.13 3.65
N GLY A 58 -2.55 3.93 4.84
CA GLY A 58 -3.29 3.38 5.99
C GLY A 58 -4.17 2.17 5.64
N MET A 59 -3.59 1.15 4.99
CA MET A 59 -4.37 0.12 4.32
C MET A 59 -5.05 -0.80 5.34
N VAL A 60 -6.38 -0.71 5.42
CA VAL A 60 -7.23 -1.72 6.08
C VAL A 60 -7.11 -3.02 5.28
N TYR A 61 -6.78 -4.12 5.94
CA TYR A 61 -6.82 -5.43 5.29
C TYR A 61 -8.28 -5.81 4.97
N GLU A 62 -8.54 -6.14 3.69
CA GLU A 62 -9.84 -6.66 3.25
C GLU A 62 -9.58 -7.83 2.29
N ALA A 63 -10.09 -9.02 2.62
CA ALA A 63 -9.95 -10.20 1.77
C ALA A 63 -10.59 -10.01 0.38
N SER A 64 -11.61 -9.16 0.27
CA SER A 64 -12.26 -8.79 -0.99
C SER A 64 -11.50 -7.76 -1.82
N SER A 65 -10.30 -7.35 -1.40
CA SER A 65 -9.49 -6.39 -2.17
C SER A 65 -9.21 -6.95 -3.57
N PRO A 66 -9.40 -6.16 -4.64
CA PRO A 66 -9.02 -6.60 -5.97
C PRO A 66 -7.49 -6.79 -6.01
N VAL A 67 -7.04 -8.04 -6.17
CA VAL A 67 -5.63 -8.38 -6.31
C VAL A 67 -5.33 -8.79 -7.75
N THR A 68 -4.15 -8.44 -8.23
CA THR A 68 -3.64 -9.03 -9.47
C THR A 68 -2.96 -10.35 -9.12
N PRO A 69 -3.35 -11.47 -9.74
CA PRO A 69 -2.59 -12.71 -9.62
C PRO A 69 -1.24 -12.56 -10.33
N LEU A 70 -0.16 -12.76 -9.58
CA LEU A 70 1.21 -12.75 -10.10
C LEU A 70 1.82 -14.14 -9.90
N LYS A 71 2.54 -14.64 -10.91
CA LYS A 71 3.20 -15.93 -10.85
C LYS A 71 4.64 -15.78 -10.36
N ALA A 72 5.02 -16.54 -9.33
CA ALA A 72 6.39 -16.57 -8.86
C ALA A 72 7.35 -17.07 -9.94
N GLY A 73 8.56 -16.50 -9.98
CA GLY A 73 9.59 -16.78 -10.99
C GLY A 73 9.31 -16.17 -12.37
N VAL A 74 8.20 -15.46 -12.56
CA VAL A 74 7.87 -14.78 -13.82
C VAL A 74 8.03 -13.27 -13.66
N GLU A 75 8.72 -12.65 -14.61
CA GLU A 75 8.88 -11.19 -14.65
C GLU A 75 7.56 -10.51 -14.99
N PHE A 76 7.27 -9.39 -14.34
CA PHE A 76 6.13 -8.52 -14.64
C PHE A 76 6.53 -7.05 -14.53
N THR A 77 5.86 -6.21 -15.33
CA THR A 77 6.05 -4.76 -15.30
C THR A 77 5.11 -4.11 -14.29
N VAL A 78 5.66 -3.23 -13.46
CA VAL A 78 4.90 -2.32 -12.59
C VAL A 78 5.00 -0.92 -13.16
N LYS A 79 3.86 -0.29 -13.38
CA LYS A 79 3.75 1.13 -13.71
C LYS A 79 3.39 1.93 -12.48
N TYR A 80 3.95 3.11 -12.33
CA TYR A 80 3.65 4.02 -11.22
C TYR A 80 3.69 5.47 -11.69
N TYR A 81 2.87 6.31 -11.04
CA TYR A 81 2.77 7.73 -11.30
C TYR A 81 3.29 8.51 -10.09
N ILE A 82 4.10 9.54 -10.37
CA ILE A 82 4.64 10.46 -9.37
C ILE A 82 4.00 11.82 -9.61
N GLN A 83 3.06 12.18 -8.72
CA GLN A 83 2.41 13.49 -8.75
C GLN A 83 3.34 14.59 -8.23
N ALA A 84 3.95 14.35 -7.07
CA ALA A 84 4.88 15.25 -6.41
C ALA A 84 6.24 14.54 -6.25
N PRO A 85 7.30 15.01 -6.92
CA PRO A 85 8.61 14.39 -6.82
C PRO A 85 9.24 14.65 -5.44
N HIS A 86 9.64 13.57 -4.78
CA HIS A 86 10.39 13.57 -3.53
C HIS A 86 11.64 12.70 -3.73
N PRO A 87 12.76 13.28 -4.19
CA PRO A 87 13.95 12.52 -4.54
C PRO A 87 14.45 11.65 -3.39
N GLY A 88 14.75 10.39 -3.68
CA GLY A 88 15.25 9.43 -2.70
C GLY A 88 15.35 8.04 -3.30
N TYR A 89 15.19 7.01 -2.46
CA TYR A 89 15.13 5.63 -2.91
C TYR A 89 13.71 5.07 -2.85
N GLY A 90 13.39 4.15 -3.76
CA GLY A 90 12.14 3.41 -3.79
C GLY A 90 12.39 1.92 -3.56
N GLU A 91 11.66 1.29 -2.64
CA GLU A 91 11.74 -0.16 -2.39
C GLU A 91 10.45 -0.86 -2.79
N PHE A 92 10.57 -1.88 -3.64
CA PHE A 92 9.49 -2.80 -3.98
C PHE A 92 9.66 -4.06 -3.14
N SER A 93 8.73 -4.26 -2.21
CA SER A 93 8.77 -5.38 -1.27
C SER A 93 7.49 -6.20 -1.33
N ILE A 94 7.60 -7.49 -1.08
CA ILE A 94 6.44 -8.32 -0.71
C ILE A 94 6.19 -8.12 0.77
N VAL A 95 4.96 -7.83 1.11
CA VAL A 95 4.50 -7.68 2.48
C VAL A 95 3.50 -8.77 2.85
N LYS A 96 3.46 -9.14 4.12
CA LYS A 96 2.49 -10.10 4.66
C LYS A 96 1.72 -9.47 5.83
N PRO A 97 0.42 -9.74 5.98
CA PRO A 97 -0.32 -9.29 7.14
C PRO A 97 0.19 -9.99 8.40
N LYS A 98 0.30 -9.24 9.48
CA LYS A 98 0.68 -9.70 10.81
C LYS A 98 -0.23 -9.09 11.85
N THR A 99 -0.91 -9.94 12.61
CA THR A 99 -1.76 -9.52 13.72
C THR A 99 -0.90 -9.25 14.95
N GLY A 100 -0.86 -7.99 15.39
CA GLY A 100 -0.22 -7.56 16.62
C GLY A 100 -1.17 -7.61 17.83
N ALA A 101 -0.65 -7.20 18.99
CA ALA A 101 -1.44 -7.07 20.22
C ALA A 101 -2.65 -6.15 20.02
N GLY A 102 -3.80 -6.53 20.57
CA GLY A 102 -5.05 -5.78 20.40
C GLY A 102 -5.74 -5.97 19.04
N GLY A 103 -5.35 -6.98 18.25
CA GLY A 103 -6.00 -7.34 16.99
C GLY A 103 -5.61 -6.47 15.80
N LYS A 104 -4.60 -5.61 15.94
CA LYS A 104 -4.17 -4.72 14.84
C LYS A 104 -3.40 -5.48 13.77
N VAL A 105 -3.86 -5.40 12.52
CA VAL A 105 -3.18 -6.04 11.39
C VAL A 105 -2.23 -5.04 10.74
N LYS A 106 -0.94 -5.37 10.73
CA LYS A 106 0.11 -4.60 10.04
C LYS A 106 0.66 -5.37 8.86
N TYR A 107 1.12 -4.66 7.84
CA TYR A 107 1.93 -5.28 6.80
C TYR A 107 3.39 -5.28 7.24
N GLU A 108 4.00 -6.45 7.35
CA GLU A 108 5.44 -6.55 7.54
C GLU A 108 6.15 -6.93 6.25
N ARG A 109 7.34 -6.37 6.03
CA ARG A 109 8.18 -6.72 4.89
C ARG A 109 8.61 -8.19 5.01
N SER A 110 8.14 -9.01 4.08
CA SER A 110 8.55 -10.41 3.95
C SER A 110 9.82 -10.55 3.11
N VAL A 111 9.91 -9.84 1.98
CA VAL A 111 11.12 -9.83 1.13
C VAL A 111 11.22 -8.52 0.36
N LEU A 112 12.43 -7.98 0.23
CA LEU A 112 12.74 -6.89 -0.69
C LEU A 112 13.03 -7.49 -2.08
N ILE A 113 12.28 -7.08 -3.10
CA ILE A 113 12.45 -7.55 -4.48
C ILE A 113 13.39 -6.64 -5.26
N LYS A 114 13.23 -5.31 -5.12
CA LYS A 114 13.99 -4.33 -5.89
C LYS A 114 14.12 -3.03 -5.11
N ARG A 115 15.27 -2.37 -5.27
CA ARG A 115 15.53 -1.01 -4.78
C ARG A 115 15.95 -0.13 -5.96
N LEU A 116 15.39 1.06 -6.03
CA LEU A 116 15.74 2.10 -7.01
C LEU A 116 16.40 3.25 -6.25
N GLU A 117 17.68 3.54 -6.51
CA GLU A 117 18.43 4.56 -5.76
C GLU A 117 18.10 6.01 -6.15
N ASN A 118 17.59 6.22 -7.37
CA ASN A 118 17.22 7.55 -7.90
C ASN A 118 15.71 7.62 -8.16
N PHE A 119 14.92 7.32 -7.14
CA PHE A 119 13.46 7.32 -7.22
C PHE A 119 12.90 8.73 -7.03
N ALA A 120 11.77 9.01 -7.70
CA ALA A 120 11.00 10.26 -7.54
C ALA A 120 11.80 11.56 -7.75
N THR A 121 12.79 11.54 -8.64
CA THR A 121 13.56 12.72 -9.04
C THR A 121 12.77 13.69 -9.92
N THR A 122 11.73 13.19 -10.60
CA THR A 122 10.83 13.96 -11.46
C THR A 122 9.39 13.44 -11.32
N GLY A 123 8.41 14.30 -11.63
CA GLY A 123 7.00 13.90 -11.74
C GLY A 123 6.71 13.26 -13.10
N GLY A 124 5.71 12.38 -13.15
CA GLY A 124 5.30 11.72 -14.40
C GLY A 124 4.98 10.24 -14.26
N ASN A 125 4.87 9.56 -15.41
CA ASN A 125 4.62 8.13 -15.50
C ASN A 125 5.94 7.38 -15.66
N PHE A 126 6.10 6.31 -14.90
CA PHE A 126 7.30 5.47 -14.88
C PHE A 126 6.92 4.00 -14.88
N GLU A 127 7.87 3.16 -15.22
CA GLU A 127 7.73 1.71 -15.12
C GLU A 127 9.02 1.04 -14.69
N THR A 128 8.88 -0.16 -14.12
CA THR A 128 10.00 -1.01 -13.74
C THR A 128 9.58 -2.48 -13.82
N THR A 129 10.51 -3.37 -14.12
CA THR A 129 10.24 -4.82 -14.08
C THR A 129 10.64 -5.40 -12.72
N LEU A 130 9.86 -6.39 -12.28
CA LEU A 130 10.02 -7.12 -11.02
C LEU A 130 9.80 -8.61 -11.25
N THR A 131 10.37 -9.44 -10.38
CA THR A 131 10.11 -10.88 -10.33
C THR A 131 9.86 -11.30 -8.90
N ILE A 132 8.74 -11.98 -8.63
CA ILE A 132 8.49 -12.58 -7.31
C ILE A 132 9.41 -13.81 -7.15
N PRO A 133 10.25 -13.90 -6.11
CA PRO A 133 11.08 -15.07 -5.88
C PRO A 133 10.24 -16.33 -5.67
N THR A 134 10.66 -17.47 -6.23
CA THR A 134 9.96 -18.77 -6.08
C THR A 134 9.98 -19.32 -4.66
N SER A 135 10.87 -18.80 -3.80
CA SER A 135 10.92 -19.11 -2.37
C SER A 135 9.79 -18.46 -1.56
N VAL A 136 9.06 -17.49 -2.14
CA VAL A 136 7.95 -16.80 -1.47
C VAL A 136 6.69 -17.63 -1.59
N THR A 137 6.16 -18.07 -0.46
CA THR A 137 4.92 -18.85 -0.36
C THR A 137 3.86 -18.11 0.47
N GLY A 138 2.61 -18.57 0.40
CA GLY A 138 1.51 -18.03 1.21
C GLY A 138 0.92 -16.72 0.71
N CYS A 139 1.13 -16.38 -0.57
CA CYS A 139 0.51 -15.22 -1.25
C CYS A 139 -0.70 -15.62 -2.12
N GLU A 140 -1.16 -16.86 -2.01
CA GLU A 140 -2.19 -17.48 -2.87
C GLU A 140 -3.63 -17.05 -2.51
N LYS A 141 -3.84 -16.42 -1.34
CA LYS A 141 -5.17 -16.01 -0.86
C LYS A 141 -5.13 -14.56 -0.38
N ALA A 142 -6.04 -13.74 -0.91
CA ALA A 142 -6.28 -12.37 -0.45
C ALA A 142 -7.10 -12.38 0.83
#